data_AF-A0A7X3IBG4-F1
#
_entry.id   AF-A0A7X3IBG4-F1
#
_cell.length_a   1.000
_cell.length_b   1.000
_cell.length_c   1.000
_cell.angle_alpha   90.00
_cell.angle_beta   90.00
_cell.angle_gamma   90.00
#
_symmetry.space_group_name_H-M   'P 1'
#
loop_
_entity.id
_entity.type
_entity.pdbx_description
1 polymer ?
#
loop_
_entity_poly.entity_id
_entity_poly.type
_entity_poly.pdbx_seq_one_letter_code
_entity_poly.pdbx_strand_id
1 'polypeptide(L)'
;MPKFTLDGVDDGPLRKKEKRTAYLIAVHQKREAVRVYAVLAVSAETALSQVRALATEDMAVDVVGALSRDLARQLGLKPGEMRLV
;
A
#
# COMPACT_ATOMS: atom_id res chain seq x y z
N MET A 1 -50.49 6.57 22.96
CA MET A 1 -49.05 6.73 22.65
C MET A 1 -48.25 5.81 23.54
N PRO A 2 -47.40 4.94 22.96
CA PRO A 2 -46.01 4.95 23.40
C PRO A 2 -45.05 5.01 22.19
N LYS A 3 -43.99 5.80 22.35
CA LYS A 3 -42.93 6.03 21.37
C LYS A 3 -41.86 4.96 21.58
N PHE A 4 -41.86 3.92 20.75
CA PHE A 4 -40.75 2.95 20.70
C PHE A 4 -39.61 3.60 19.89
N THR A 5 -38.68 4.21 20.61
CA THR A 5 -37.35 4.51 20.06
C THR A 5 -36.60 3.19 19.99
N LEU A 6 -36.57 2.56 18.81
CA LEU A 6 -35.56 1.56 18.49
C LEU A 6 -34.27 2.32 18.16
N ASP A 7 -33.50 2.57 19.21
CA ASP A 7 -32.09 2.88 19.11
C ASP A 7 -31.34 1.56 18.87
N GLY A 8 -30.49 1.53 17.83
CA GLY A 8 -29.48 0.49 17.68
C GLY A 8 -29.86 -0.73 16.84
N VAL A 9 -29.82 -0.58 15.52
CA VAL A 9 -29.22 -1.61 14.63
C VAL A 9 -28.49 -0.87 13.50
N ASP A 10 -27.23 -0.51 13.77
CA ASP A 10 -26.25 -0.26 12.73
C ASP A 10 -24.97 -1.04 13.13
N ASP A 11 -25.12 -2.38 13.26
CA ASP A 11 -23.98 -3.30 13.31
C ASP A 11 -23.46 -3.50 11.88
N GLY A 12 -22.95 -2.41 11.30
CA GLY A 12 -21.97 -2.54 10.24
C GLY A 12 -20.69 -3.04 10.90
N PRO A 13 -20.04 -4.13 10.44
CA PRO A 13 -18.80 -4.57 11.04
C PRO A 13 -17.85 -3.39 10.99
N LEU A 14 -17.44 -2.91 12.18
CA LEU A 14 -16.42 -1.89 12.36
C LEU A 14 -15.36 -2.13 11.31
N ARG A 15 -15.34 -1.32 10.23
CA ARG A 15 -14.39 -1.44 9.14
C ARG A 15 -13.02 -1.28 9.78
N LYS A 16 -12.40 -2.40 10.19
CA LYS A 16 -11.02 -2.46 10.62
C LYS A 16 -10.30 -1.87 9.44
N LYS A 17 -9.84 -0.61 9.57
CA LYS A 17 -9.04 0.04 8.55
C LYS A 17 -7.91 -0.94 8.27
N GLU A 18 -7.96 -1.61 7.12
CA GLU A 18 -6.95 -2.59 6.75
C GLU A 18 -5.60 -1.92 6.97
N LYS A 19 -4.78 -2.53 7.83
CA LYS A 19 -3.52 -1.94 8.26
C LYS A 19 -2.61 -1.92 7.03
N ARG A 20 -2.53 -0.76 6.39
CA ARG A 20 -1.65 -0.54 5.25
C ARG A 20 -0.21 -0.37 5.74
N THR A 21 0.69 -0.97 4.98
CA THR A 21 2.13 -0.91 5.15
C THR A 21 2.73 -0.30 3.90
N ALA A 22 3.71 0.59 4.08
CA ALA A 22 4.47 1.13 2.97
C ALA A 22 5.57 0.13 2.63
N TYR A 23 5.41 -0.63 1.56
CA TYR A 23 6.42 -1.59 1.11
C TYR A 23 7.44 -0.89 0.22
N LEU A 24 8.70 -1.28 0.36
CA LEU A 24 9.79 -0.87 -0.52
C LEU A 24 10.03 -1.96 -1.55
N ILE A 25 9.87 -1.61 -2.81
CA ILE A 25 9.99 -2.50 -3.95
C ILE A 25 11.14 -2.01 -4.82
N ALA A 26 12.21 -2.80 -4.93
CA ALA A 26 13.29 -2.52 -5.85
C ALA A 26 12.95 -3.05 -7.23
N VAL A 27 13.20 -2.22 -8.24
CA VAL A 27 13.13 -2.56 -9.65
C VAL A 27 14.54 -2.51 -10.21
N HIS A 28 15.01 -3.68 -10.62
CA HIS A 28 16.31 -3.88 -11.23
C HIS A 28 16.13 -3.96 -12.73
N GLN A 29 16.81 -3.09 -13.47
CA GLN A 29 16.84 -3.13 -14.93
C GLN A 29 18.27 -3.38 -15.40
N LYS A 30 18.41 -4.17 -16.48
CA LYS A 30 19.71 -4.47 -17.06
C LYS A 30 20.40 -3.18 -17.53
N ARG A 31 21.59 -2.91 -16.98
CA ARG A 31 22.44 -1.73 -17.27
C ARG A 31 21.89 -0.38 -16.76
N GLU A 32 20.91 -0.38 -15.86
CA GLU A 32 20.39 0.85 -15.27
C GLU A 32 20.46 0.84 -13.74
N ALA A 33 20.36 2.03 -13.13
CA ALA A 33 20.36 2.16 -11.68
C ALA A 33 19.11 1.50 -11.08
N VAL A 34 19.27 0.84 -9.93
CA VAL A 34 18.15 0.24 -9.20
C VAL A 34 17.20 1.35 -8.75
N ARG A 35 15.92 1.21 -9.10
CA ARG A 35 14.87 2.16 -8.70
C ARG A 35 14.08 1.57 -7.55
N VAL A 36 14.00 2.26 -6.42
CA VAL A 36 13.23 1.79 -5.27
C VAL A 36 11.92 2.57 -5.20
N TYR A 37 10.80 1.84 -5.22
CA TYR A 37 9.47 2.42 -5.08
C TYR A 37 8.89 2.10 -3.71
N ALA A 38 8.43 3.13 -3.02
CA ALA A 38 7.58 2.99 -1.85
C ALA A 38 6.11 2.90 -2.29
N VAL A 39 5.40 1.87 -1.84
CA VAL A 39 4.00 1.60 -2.20
C VAL A 39 3.19 1.33 -0.95
N LEU A 40 2.14 2.11 -0.72
CA LEU A 40 1.25 1.90 0.42
C LEU A 40 0.17 0.87 0.06
N ALA A 41 0.33 -0.36 0.54
CA ALA A 41 -0.56 -1.48 0.23
C ALA A 41 -0.99 -2.25 1.49
N VAL A 42 -2.04 -3.07 1.34
CA VAL A 42 -2.52 -3.95 2.42
C VAL A 42 -1.62 -5.18 2.61
N SER A 43 -0.96 -5.62 1.54
CA SER A 43 -0.05 -6.77 1.52
C SER A 43 1.13 -6.54 0.56
N ALA A 44 2.23 -7.25 0.78
CA ALA A 44 3.41 -7.20 -0.08
C ALA A 44 3.10 -7.66 -1.51
N GLU A 45 2.27 -8.70 -1.68
CA GLU A 45 1.82 -9.18 -2.99
C GLU A 45 1.06 -8.09 -3.77
N THR A 46 0.18 -7.35 -3.09
CA THR A 46 -0.54 -6.22 -3.70
C THR A 46 0.39 -5.08 -4.11
N ALA A 47 1.45 -4.83 -3.32
CA ALA A 47 2.48 -3.85 -3.70
C ALA A 47 3.28 -4.32 -4.92
N LEU A 48 3.70 -5.58 -4.93
CA LEU A 48 4.42 -6.19 -6.05
C LEU A 48 3.61 -6.18 -7.34
N SER A 49 2.32 -6.55 -7.30
CA SER A 49 1.45 -6.49 -8.48
C SER A 49 1.34 -5.09 -9.06
N GLN A 50 1.27 -4.05 -8.20
CA GLN A 50 1.22 -2.66 -8.67
C GLN A 50 2.52 -2.24 -9.37
N VAL A 51 3.68 -2.60 -8.81
CA VAL A 51 4.97 -2.26 -9.43
C VAL A 51 5.21 -3.10 -10.69
N ARG A 52 4.83 -4.39 -10.68
CA ARG A 52 4.90 -5.27 -11.85
C ARG A 52 4.03 -4.79 -13.01
N ALA A 53 2.89 -4.16 -12.74
CA ALA A 53 2.06 -3.55 -13.79
C ALA A 53 2.76 -2.40 -14.52
N LEU A 54 3.80 -1.80 -13.92
CA LEU A 54 4.65 -0.77 -14.54
C LEU A 54 5.99 -1.30 -15.05
N ALA A 55 6.37 -2.52 -14.65
CA ALA A 55 7.62 -3.13 -15.03
C ALA A 55 7.51 -3.79 -16.42
N THR A 56 8.58 -3.68 -17.21
CA THR A 56 8.70 -4.42 -18.48
C THR A 56 9.35 -5.79 -18.26
N GLU A 57 9.30 -6.67 -19.26
CA GLU A 57 9.83 -8.04 -19.17
C GLU A 57 11.33 -8.14 -18.82
N ASP A 58 12.11 -7.07 -19.06
CA ASP A 58 13.55 -7.01 -18.75
C ASP A 58 13.84 -6.44 -17.33
N MET A 59 12.79 -6.17 -16.54
CA MET A 59 12.90 -5.63 -15.19
C MET A 59 12.59 -6.70 -14.13
N ALA A 60 13.54 -6.95 -13.22
CA ALA A 60 13.31 -7.76 -12.03
C ALA A 60 12.74 -6.90 -10.90
N VAL A 61 11.76 -7.42 -10.16
CA VAL A 61 11.02 -6.68 -9.13
C VAL A 61 11.03 -7.48 -7.84
N ASP A 62 11.57 -6.90 -6.76
CA ASP A 62 11.76 -7.55 -5.47
C ASP A 62 11.32 -6.65 -4.31
N VAL A 63 10.76 -7.26 -3.25
CA VAL A 63 10.48 -6.55 -2.01
C VAL A 63 11.77 -6.47 -1.21
N VAL A 64 12.30 -5.27 -1.04
CA VAL A 64 13.53 -5.04 -0.25
C VAL A 64 13.22 -4.69 1.21
N GLY A 65 11.96 -4.37 1.53
CA GLY A 65 11.52 -4.19 2.90
C GLY A 65 10.23 -3.40 3.04
N ALA A 66 10.08 -2.75 4.18
CA ALA A 66 8.99 -1.84 4.47
C ALA A 66 9.52 -0.53 5.04
N LEU A 67 8.89 0.56 4.66
CA LEU A 67 9.13 1.89 5.16
C LEU A 67 8.37 2.10 6.48
N SER A 68 9.01 2.77 7.43
CA SER A 68 8.38 3.16 8.69
C SER A 68 7.15 4.04 8.45
N ARG A 69 6.12 3.88 9.28
CA ARG A 69 4.87 4.68 9.19
C ARG A 69 5.10 6.18 9.26
N ASP A 70 6.08 6.62 10.04
CA ASP A 70 6.45 8.04 10.16
C ASP A 70 7.01 8.57 8.83
N LEU A 71 8.03 7.90 8.29
CA LEU A 71 8.62 8.26 7.00
C LEU A 71 7.59 8.18 5.86
N ALA A 72 6.64 7.23 5.92
CA ALA A 72 5.57 7.12 4.93
C ALA A 72 4.63 8.34 4.95
N ARG A 73 4.35 8.85 6.16
CA ARG A 73 3.58 10.10 6.35
C ARG A 73 4.36 11.30 5.87
N GLN A 74 5.65 11.39 6.17
CA GLN A 74 6.51 12.48 5.70
C GLN A 74 6.62 12.54 4.18
N LEU A 75 6.70 11.37 3.51
CA LEU A 75 6.67 11.26 2.05
C LEU A 75 5.29 11.53 1.43
N GLY A 76 4.26 11.73 2.26
CA GLY A 76 2.89 11.92 1.81
C GLY A 76 2.37 10.75 0.97
N LEU A 77 2.81 9.52 1.27
CA LEU A 77 2.40 8.32 0.54
C LEU A 77 0.91 8.08 0.72
N LYS A 78 0.19 8.01 -0.40
CA LYS A 78 -1.23 7.70 -0.43
C LYS A 78 -1.48 6.25 -0.83
N PRO A 79 -2.59 5.65 -0.39
CA PRO A 79 -2.99 4.31 -0.81
C PRO A 79 -3.18 4.26 -2.32
N GLY A 80 -2.52 3.30 -2.98
CA GLY A 80 -2.56 3.17 -4.44
C GLY A 80 -1.65 4.15 -5.19
N GLU A 81 -0.91 5.01 -4.48
CA GLU A 81 0.18 5.78 -5.07
C GLU A 81 1.51 5.06 -4.86
N MET A 82 2.38 5.16 -5.87
CA MET A 82 3.76 4.71 -5.84
C MET A 82 4.67 5.92 -5.82
N ARG A 83 5.67 5.93 -4.95
CA ARG A 83 6.66 7.00 -4.85
C ARG A 83 8.06 6.44 -5.07
N LEU A 84 8.82 7.00 -6.01
CA LEU A 84 10.25 6.72 -6.11
C LEU A 84 10.97 7.35 -4.91
N VAL A 85 11.78 6.57 -4.21
CA VAL A 85 12.60 7.00 -3.06
C VAL A 85 14.09 6.90 -3.35
#